data_AF-A0A933TYS9-F1
#
_entry.id   AF-A0A933TYS9-F1
#
_cell.length_a   1.000
_cell.length_b   1.000
_cell.length_c   1.000
_cell.angle_alpha   90.00
_cell.angle_beta   90.00
_cell.angle_gamma   90.00
#
_symmetry.space_group_name_H-M   'P 1'
#
loop_
_entity.id
_entity.type
_entity.pdbx_description
1 polymer ?
#
loop_
_entity_poly.entity_id
_entity_poly.type
_entity_poly.pdbx_seq_one_letter_code
_entity_poly.pdbx_strand_id
1 'polypeptide(L)'
;MRATFPHSRVLACVVALVLAAHAAAQTTFTDVHPVFVAKCTPCHSSGGAGGLNIAASNIATAYAQSQLPSNFAPGHTKGYASLLRVQDGSMPTNANCTGIPAQDVGNSECLTASEQALLVAWITDGQLAPLGPGATAFCPGDGTSTACPCANDGGVGRGCANSAFATGALLASTGAPLVGADTVQLQASGMTGATCVFFQGSAQQAPVIVDDGLGCVTGTVIRLGTKAVVSNASAFPQSGDPLIHTRGSIPTAGATRYYQCFYRNAAAAFCPPATSNRTNGVRIIWGA
;
A
#
# COMPACT_ATOMS: atom_id res chain seq x y z
N MET A 1 34.24 4.28 50.67
CA MET A 1 33.80 3.49 49.51
C MET A 1 32.35 3.86 49.19
N ARG A 2 32.14 4.72 48.19
CA ARG A 2 30.83 4.93 47.54
C ARG A 2 31.08 4.75 46.04
N ALA A 3 30.56 3.67 45.46
CA ALA A 3 30.65 3.45 44.03
C ALA A 3 29.46 4.16 43.36
N THR A 4 29.74 5.30 42.73
CA THR A 4 28.82 6.02 41.85
C THR A 4 28.78 5.32 40.49
N PHE A 5 27.67 4.63 40.18
CA PHE A 5 27.41 4.10 38.84
C PHE A 5 26.76 5.18 37.95
N PRO A 6 27.28 5.45 36.74
CA PRO A 6 26.81 6.54 35.91
C PRO A 6 25.48 6.19 35.24
N HIS A 7 24.44 6.98 35.53
CA HIS A 7 23.09 6.91 34.96
C HIS A 7 23.04 7.15 33.42
N SER A 8 24.18 7.47 32.79
CA SER A 8 24.26 7.87 31.39
C SER A 8 24.17 6.71 30.38
N ARG A 9 24.35 5.45 30.79
CA ARG A 9 24.33 4.30 29.87
C ARG A 9 22.95 3.65 29.72
N VAL A 10 22.09 3.75 30.73
CA VAL A 10 20.72 3.21 30.68
C VAL A 10 19.85 4.06 29.74
N LEU A 11 20.02 5.38 29.77
CA LEU A 11 19.26 6.29 28.91
C LEU A 11 19.60 6.11 27.41
N ALA A 12 20.86 5.85 27.08
CA ALA A 12 21.27 5.58 25.69
C ALA A 12 20.68 4.27 25.14
N CYS A 13 20.47 3.26 25.98
CA CYS A 13 19.88 1.98 25.57
C CYS A 13 18.34 2.05 25.43
N VAL A 14 17.68 2.91 26.21
CA VAL A 14 16.24 3.18 26.09
C VAL A 14 15.93 4.07 24.89
N VAL A 15 16.78 5.06 24.60
CA VAL A 15 16.65 5.92 23.40
C VAL A 15 16.91 5.13 22.10
N ALA A 16 17.80 4.13 22.13
CA ALA A 16 18.02 3.24 20.99
C ALA A 16 16.87 2.25 20.74
N LEU A 17 16.03 1.96 21.74
CA LEU A 17 14.87 1.08 21.58
C LEU A 17 13.63 1.79 20.98
N VAL A 18 13.58 3.14 21.06
CA VAL A 18 12.46 3.94 20.52
C VAL A 18 12.67 4.30 19.04
N LEU A 19 13.88 4.16 18.51
CA LEU A 19 14.21 4.42 17.10
C LEU A 19 14.30 3.15 16.23
N ALA A 20 13.93 2.00 16.78
CA ALA A 20 13.81 0.73 16.05
C ALA A 20 12.39 0.16 16.08
N ALA A 21 11.38 1.04 16.14
CA ALA A 21 10.05 0.66 15.68
C ALA A 21 10.18 0.46 14.17
N HIS A 22 10.20 -0.82 13.79
CA HIS A 22 9.96 -1.25 12.43
C HIS A 22 8.78 -0.43 11.91
N ALA A 23 8.94 0.21 10.76
CA ALA A 23 7.81 0.73 10.01
C ALA A 23 6.94 -0.47 9.63
N ALA A 24 6.12 -0.96 10.58
CA ALA A 24 4.93 -1.71 10.26
C ALA A 24 4.17 -0.82 9.28
N ALA A 25 3.81 -1.38 8.13
CA ALA A 25 3.06 -0.63 7.13
C ALA A 25 1.85 0.00 7.82
N GLN A 26 1.72 1.33 7.72
CA GLN A 26 0.59 2.03 8.32
C GLN A 26 -0.71 1.52 7.68
N THR A 27 -1.73 1.32 8.49
CA THR A 27 -3.04 0.83 8.06
C THR A 27 -3.84 1.97 7.46
N THR A 28 -4.28 1.81 6.23
CA THR A 28 -5.03 2.80 5.45
C THR A 28 -6.49 2.41 5.32
N PHE A 29 -7.33 3.32 4.80
CA PHE A 29 -8.71 2.97 4.52
C PHE A 29 -8.84 1.86 3.46
N THR A 30 -7.81 1.62 2.63
CA THR A 30 -7.75 0.48 1.70
C THR A 30 -7.76 -0.85 2.43
N ASP A 31 -7.15 -0.93 3.61
CA ASP A 31 -7.05 -2.16 4.39
C ASP A 31 -8.37 -2.45 5.13
N VAL A 32 -9.04 -1.43 5.66
CA VAL A 32 -10.30 -1.59 6.42
C VAL A 32 -11.57 -1.57 5.57
N HIS A 33 -11.54 -0.99 4.36
CA HIS A 33 -12.73 -0.91 3.49
C HIS A 33 -13.35 -2.28 3.16
N PRO A 34 -12.57 -3.36 2.88
CA PRO A 34 -13.13 -4.70 2.72
C PRO A 34 -13.94 -5.19 3.92
N VAL A 35 -13.54 -4.84 5.15
CA VAL A 35 -14.30 -5.18 6.37
C VAL A 35 -15.65 -4.47 6.37
N PHE A 36 -15.67 -3.16 6.08
CA PHE A 36 -16.91 -2.39 5.97
C PHE A 36 -17.81 -2.92 4.85
N VAL A 37 -17.24 -3.28 3.70
CA VAL A 37 -18.02 -3.87 2.60
C VAL A 37 -18.59 -5.23 3.00
N ALA A 38 -17.84 -6.08 3.70
CA ALA A 38 -18.32 -7.39 4.12
C ALA A 38 -19.41 -7.31 5.19
N LYS A 39 -19.24 -6.43 6.20
CA LYS A 39 -20.06 -6.43 7.42
C LYS A 39 -21.11 -5.32 7.49
N CYS A 40 -20.98 -4.26 6.69
CA CYS A 40 -21.80 -3.07 6.81
C CYS A 40 -22.59 -2.73 5.53
N THR A 41 -22.28 -3.36 4.38
CA THR A 41 -22.99 -3.14 3.11
C THR A 41 -24.51 -3.27 3.20
N PRO A 42 -25.09 -4.24 3.94
CA PRO A 42 -26.55 -4.39 3.99
C PRO A 42 -27.29 -3.12 4.46
N CYS A 43 -26.64 -2.25 5.24
CA CYS A 43 -27.26 -1.06 5.81
C CYS A 43 -26.52 0.26 5.54
N HIS A 44 -25.27 0.23 5.08
CA HIS A 44 -24.40 1.40 4.94
C HIS A 44 -23.73 1.53 3.56
N SER A 45 -24.38 1.05 2.49
CA SER A 45 -23.86 1.13 1.11
C SER A 45 -24.54 2.19 0.24
N SER A 46 -25.84 2.45 0.44
CA SER A 46 -26.59 3.55 -0.21
C SER A 46 -27.78 4.00 0.64
N GLY A 47 -27.83 5.28 1.03
CA GLY A 47 -28.94 5.83 1.82
C GLY A 47 -29.04 5.23 3.23
N GLY A 48 -27.91 4.80 3.80
CA GLY A 48 -27.88 4.00 5.02
C GLY A 48 -28.52 4.65 6.25
N ALA A 49 -28.84 3.84 7.27
CA ALA A 49 -29.41 4.32 8.52
C ALA A 49 -28.54 5.43 9.14
N GLY A 50 -29.10 6.62 9.38
CA GLY A 50 -28.37 7.79 9.86
C GLY A 50 -27.49 8.51 8.82
N GLY A 51 -27.67 8.21 7.52
CA GLY A 51 -27.01 8.90 6.41
C GLY A 51 -25.50 8.61 6.27
N LEU A 52 -25.03 7.47 6.78
CA LEU A 52 -23.63 7.02 6.68
C LEU A 52 -23.50 5.91 5.64
N ASN A 53 -22.73 6.16 4.57
CA ASN A 53 -22.42 5.17 3.54
C ASN A 53 -20.95 4.67 3.63
N ILE A 54 -20.53 4.20 4.82
CA ILE A 54 -19.14 3.75 5.06
C ILE A 54 -18.74 2.48 4.30
N ALA A 55 -19.74 1.73 3.79
CA ALA A 55 -19.56 0.54 2.97
C ALA A 55 -19.87 0.79 1.49
N ALA A 56 -19.88 2.05 1.04
CA ALA A 56 -20.07 2.36 -0.38
C ALA A 56 -19.01 1.65 -1.24
N SER A 57 -19.41 1.15 -2.40
CA SER A 57 -18.52 0.46 -3.34
C SER A 57 -17.38 1.35 -3.86
N ASN A 58 -17.63 2.66 -3.97
CA ASN A 58 -16.58 3.64 -4.19
C ASN A 58 -15.84 3.93 -2.87
N ILE A 59 -14.59 3.49 -2.79
CA ILE A 59 -13.77 3.63 -1.58
C ILE A 59 -13.49 5.09 -1.19
N ALA A 60 -13.39 6.02 -2.15
CA ALA A 60 -13.22 7.44 -1.85
C ALA A 60 -14.50 8.03 -1.22
N THR A 61 -15.68 7.64 -1.73
CA THR A 61 -16.96 7.99 -1.12
C THR A 61 -17.06 7.41 0.28
N ALA A 62 -16.77 6.12 0.46
CA ALA A 62 -16.80 5.46 1.76
C ALA A 62 -15.85 6.12 2.77
N TYR A 63 -14.64 6.50 2.34
CA TYR A 63 -13.69 7.22 3.17
C TYR A 63 -14.22 8.59 3.56
N ALA A 64 -14.68 9.41 2.60
CA ALA A 64 -15.25 10.73 2.89
C ALA A 64 -16.40 10.66 3.89
N GLN A 65 -17.24 9.62 3.79
CA GLN A 65 -18.33 9.36 4.72
C GLN A 65 -17.85 8.96 6.12
N SER A 66 -16.76 8.18 6.22
CA SER A 66 -16.15 7.82 7.50
C SER A 66 -15.54 9.03 8.22
N GLN A 67 -15.08 10.04 7.48
CA GLN A 67 -14.47 11.26 8.04
C GLN A 67 -15.48 12.32 8.51
N LEU A 68 -16.78 12.14 8.25
CA LEU A 68 -17.81 13.08 8.72
C LEU A 68 -17.86 13.12 10.27
N PRO A 69 -18.27 14.24 10.88
CA PRO A 69 -18.45 14.32 12.33
C PRO A 69 -19.46 13.29 12.85
N SER A 70 -19.15 12.68 13.99
CA SER A 70 -20.03 11.73 14.66
C SER A 70 -20.92 12.42 15.70
N ASN A 71 -22.23 12.17 15.61
CA ASN A 71 -23.18 12.53 16.67
C ASN A 71 -23.11 11.56 17.87
N PHE A 72 -22.56 10.35 17.66
CA PHE A 72 -22.45 9.33 18.70
C PHE A 72 -21.22 9.54 19.59
N ALA A 73 -20.11 9.97 18.99
CA ALA A 73 -18.87 10.30 19.69
C ALA A 73 -18.48 11.75 19.37
N PRO A 74 -19.00 12.74 20.13
CA PRO A 74 -18.70 14.15 19.89
C PRO A 74 -17.20 14.42 19.88
N GLY A 75 -16.73 15.20 18.90
CA GLY A 75 -15.30 15.48 18.70
C GLY A 75 -14.54 14.44 17.87
N HIS A 76 -15.20 13.34 17.46
CA HIS A 76 -14.61 12.30 16.61
C HIS A 76 -15.36 12.10 15.30
N THR A 77 -14.75 11.34 14.39
CA THR A 77 -15.33 10.99 13.08
C THR A 77 -16.33 9.82 13.18
N LYS A 78 -17.19 9.66 12.18
CA LYS A 78 -18.11 8.51 12.08
C LYS A 78 -17.36 7.18 11.95
N GLY A 79 -16.19 7.15 11.33
CA GLY A 79 -15.32 5.97 11.25
C GLY A 79 -14.69 5.58 12.59
N TYR A 80 -14.38 6.56 13.44
CA TYR A 80 -13.97 6.27 14.82
C TYR A 80 -15.15 5.69 15.61
N ALA A 81 -16.31 6.34 15.50
CA ALA A 81 -17.52 5.92 16.18
C ALA A 81 -18.04 4.54 15.72
N SER A 82 -17.76 4.11 14.47
CA SER A 82 -18.18 2.79 14.02
C SER A 82 -17.53 1.66 14.82
N LEU A 83 -16.26 1.79 15.21
CA LEU A 83 -15.62 0.79 16.05
C LEU A 83 -16.21 0.78 17.47
N LEU A 84 -16.44 1.95 18.07
CA LEU A 84 -17.05 2.04 19.40
C LEU A 84 -18.43 1.37 19.44
N ARG A 85 -19.24 1.60 18.39
CA ARG A 85 -20.56 0.97 18.27
C ARG A 85 -20.51 -0.53 18.03
N VAL A 86 -19.43 -1.04 17.43
CA VAL A 86 -19.23 -2.49 17.32
C VAL A 86 -18.85 -3.05 18.69
N GLN A 87 -17.93 -2.39 19.40
CA GLN A 87 -17.41 -2.86 20.69
C GLN A 87 -18.41 -2.77 21.85
N ASP A 88 -19.40 -1.87 21.77
CA ASP A 88 -20.50 -1.80 22.74
C ASP A 88 -21.71 -2.67 22.37
N GLY A 89 -21.64 -3.41 21.26
CA GLY A 89 -22.69 -4.29 20.76
C GLY A 89 -23.89 -3.58 20.13
N SER A 90 -23.86 -2.25 20.00
CA SER A 90 -24.97 -1.49 19.37
C SER A 90 -25.00 -1.60 17.85
N MET A 91 -23.93 -2.12 17.23
CA MET A 91 -23.83 -2.41 15.80
C MET A 91 -23.18 -3.78 15.55
N PRO A 92 -23.73 -4.59 14.61
CA PRO A 92 -24.93 -4.33 13.82
C PRO A 92 -26.22 -4.44 14.66
N THR A 93 -27.19 -3.57 14.42
CA THR A 93 -28.48 -3.61 15.14
C THR A 93 -29.19 -4.94 14.91
N ASN A 94 -29.73 -5.53 15.98
CA ASN A 94 -30.45 -6.81 15.96
C ASN A 94 -29.61 -8.03 15.53
N ALA A 95 -28.29 -7.90 15.41
CA ALA A 95 -27.40 -9.01 15.08
C ALA A 95 -26.95 -9.82 16.31
N ASN A 96 -27.31 -9.40 17.52
CA ASN A 96 -26.90 -10.01 18.79
C ASN A 96 -25.37 -10.09 18.99
N CYS A 97 -24.62 -9.14 18.41
CA CYS A 97 -23.18 -9.04 18.66
C CYS A 97 -22.93 -8.39 20.02
N THR A 98 -22.06 -9.00 20.82
CA THR A 98 -21.64 -8.48 22.13
C THR A 98 -20.54 -7.43 21.99
N GLY A 99 -19.85 -7.41 20.85
CA GLY A 99 -18.65 -6.61 20.63
C GLY A 99 -17.37 -7.30 21.11
N ILE A 100 -17.49 -8.48 21.74
CA ILE A 100 -16.38 -9.30 22.23
C ILE A 100 -16.21 -10.48 21.26
N PRO A 101 -15.18 -10.50 20.41
CA PRO A 101 -15.04 -11.51 19.35
C PRO A 101 -15.01 -12.96 19.85
N ALA A 102 -14.52 -13.19 21.07
CA ALA A 102 -14.50 -14.53 21.68
C ALA A 102 -15.89 -15.04 22.07
N GLN A 103 -16.85 -14.14 22.29
CA GLN A 103 -18.25 -14.47 22.61
C GLN A 103 -19.13 -14.52 21.35
N ASP A 104 -18.72 -13.79 20.31
CA ASP A 104 -19.45 -13.69 19.04
C ASP A 104 -19.07 -14.80 18.02
N VAL A 105 -18.32 -15.82 18.46
CA VAL A 105 -17.86 -16.92 17.60
C VAL A 105 -19.05 -17.64 16.97
N GLY A 106 -19.00 -17.82 15.65
CA GLY A 106 -20.05 -18.51 14.88
C GLY A 106 -21.17 -17.59 14.38
N ASN A 107 -21.20 -16.32 14.79
CA ASN A 107 -22.10 -15.32 14.22
C ASN A 107 -21.41 -14.57 13.07
N SER A 108 -21.81 -14.85 11.82
CA SER A 108 -21.20 -14.26 10.62
C SER A 108 -21.44 -12.75 10.48
N GLU A 109 -22.42 -12.20 11.18
CA GLU A 109 -22.72 -10.76 11.17
C GLU A 109 -21.74 -9.96 12.05
N CYS A 110 -21.14 -10.59 13.06
CA CYS A 110 -20.23 -9.93 13.98
C CYS A 110 -18.82 -9.83 13.41
N LEU A 111 -18.07 -8.81 13.85
CA LEU A 111 -16.66 -8.67 13.50
C LEU A 111 -15.81 -9.65 14.32
N THR A 112 -14.91 -10.35 13.64
CA THR A 112 -13.86 -11.18 14.23
C THR A 112 -12.81 -10.34 14.95
N ALA A 113 -11.97 -11.00 15.75
CA ALA A 113 -10.86 -10.34 16.44
C ALA A 113 -9.89 -9.64 15.48
N SER A 114 -9.58 -10.28 14.34
CA SER A 114 -8.72 -9.71 13.30
C SER A 114 -9.34 -8.51 12.60
N GLU A 115 -10.65 -8.55 12.33
CA GLU A 115 -11.35 -7.43 11.69
C GLU A 115 -11.42 -6.22 12.62
N GLN A 116 -11.78 -6.42 13.90
CA GLN A 116 -11.73 -5.34 14.88
C GLN A 116 -10.31 -4.79 15.07
N ALA A 117 -9.28 -5.65 15.12
CA ALA A 117 -7.89 -5.23 15.22
C ALA A 117 -7.45 -4.37 14.02
N LEU A 118 -7.94 -4.66 12.82
CA LEU A 118 -7.66 -3.86 11.63
C LEU A 118 -8.28 -2.46 11.72
N LEU A 119 -9.52 -2.35 12.22
CA LEU A 119 -10.17 -1.06 12.48
C LEU A 119 -9.42 -0.27 13.56
N VAL A 120 -8.97 -0.94 14.64
CA VAL A 120 -8.15 -0.33 15.70
C VAL A 120 -6.85 0.21 15.12
N ALA A 121 -6.17 -0.56 14.27
CA ALA A 121 -4.91 -0.15 13.65
C ALA A 121 -5.10 1.09 12.77
N TRP A 122 -6.11 1.10 11.89
CA TRP A 122 -6.44 2.26 11.05
C TRP A 122 -6.77 3.52 11.86
N ILE A 123 -7.53 3.38 12.95
CA ILE A 123 -7.84 4.50 13.86
C ILE A 123 -6.57 5.01 14.55
N THR A 124 -5.72 4.10 15.04
CA THR A 124 -4.46 4.43 15.71
C THR A 124 -3.47 5.10 14.77
N ASP A 125 -3.46 4.70 13.50
CA ASP A 125 -2.64 5.29 12.44
C ASP A 125 -3.18 6.64 11.93
N GLY A 126 -4.26 7.16 12.53
CA GLY A 126 -4.80 8.49 12.23
C GLY A 126 -5.85 8.51 11.12
N GLN A 127 -6.55 7.39 10.92
CA GLN A 127 -7.60 7.24 9.92
C GLN A 127 -7.14 7.61 8.50
N LEU A 128 -5.97 7.09 8.12
CA LEU A 128 -5.33 7.41 6.84
C LEU A 128 -6.26 7.12 5.66
N ALA A 129 -6.24 8.01 4.68
CA ALA A 129 -7.00 7.89 3.43
C ALA A 129 -6.64 6.60 2.69
N PRO A 130 -7.50 6.13 1.76
CA PRO A 130 -7.14 5.03 0.88
C PRO A 130 -5.81 5.33 0.19
N LEU A 131 -4.96 4.31 0.03
CA LEU A 131 -4.03 4.30 -1.10
C LEU A 131 -4.91 4.56 -2.33
N GLY A 132 -4.65 5.62 -3.10
CA GLY A 132 -5.65 6.18 -4.00
C GLY A 132 -6.39 5.10 -4.81
N PRO A 133 -7.71 5.23 -5.03
CA PRO A 133 -8.61 4.16 -5.56
C PRO A 133 -8.18 3.47 -6.87
N GLY A 134 -7.12 3.94 -7.51
CA GLY A 134 -6.64 3.44 -8.79
C GLY A 134 -5.48 2.45 -8.73
N ALA A 135 -4.82 2.24 -7.59
CA ALA A 135 -3.57 1.49 -7.53
C ALA A 135 -3.76 -0.02 -7.29
N THR A 136 -3.24 -0.88 -8.18
CA THR A 136 -3.18 -2.34 -7.97
C THR A 136 -1.86 -2.91 -8.47
N ALA A 137 -1.28 -3.86 -7.72
CA ALA A 137 -0.10 -4.58 -8.18
C ALA A 137 -0.42 -5.49 -9.38
N PHE A 138 0.55 -5.65 -10.29
CA PHE A 138 0.50 -6.59 -11.41
C PHE A 138 1.93 -7.02 -11.77
N CYS A 139 2.10 -7.86 -12.80
CA CYS A 139 3.41 -8.33 -13.24
C CYS A 139 4.25 -8.99 -12.12
N PRO A 140 3.69 -9.96 -11.35
CA PRO A 140 4.48 -10.64 -10.35
C PRO A 140 5.53 -11.54 -11.02
N GLY A 141 6.71 -11.58 -10.42
CA GLY A 141 7.78 -12.50 -10.77
C GLY A 141 7.90 -13.64 -9.75
N ASP A 142 6.78 -14.14 -9.23
CA ASP A 142 6.72 -15.20 -8.21
C ASP A 142 6.48 -16.60 -8.81
N GLY A 143 6.64 -16.74 -10.13
CA GLY A 143 6.41 -17.99 -10.87
C GLY A 143 4.93 -18.34 -11.10
N THR A 144 3.97 -17.58 -10.55
CA THR A 144 2.54 -17.90 -10.70
C THR A 144 1.96 -17.57 -12.08
N SER A 145 2.62 -16.69 -12.84
CA SER A 145 2.20 -16.28 -14.18
C SER A 145 3.18 -16.79 -15.25
N THR A 146 4.32 -16.11 -15.40
CA THR A 146 5.44 -16.54 -16.24
C THR A 146 6.62 -16.83 -15.31
N ALA A 147 7.26 -17.98 -15.51
CA ALA A 147 8.47 -18.32 -14.77
C ALA A 147 9.56 -17.29 -15.06
N CYS A 148 10.25 -16.86 -14.01
CA CYS A 148 11.36 -15.95 -14.14
C CYS A 148 12.59 -16.65 -14.79
N PRO A 149 13.43 -15.90 -15.52
CA PRO A 149 14.60 -16.45 -16.19
C PRO A 149 15.57 -17.08 -15.17
N CYS A 150 16.35 -18.09 -15.58
CA CYS A 150 17.31 -18.72 -14.67
C CYS A 150 16.70 -19.32 -13.37
N ALA A 151 15.39 -19.61 -13.38
CA ALA A 151 14.64 -20.10 -12.22
C ALA A 151 14.75 -19.20 -10.97
N ASN A 152 14.83 -17.88 -11.18
CA ASN A 152 14.95 -16.89 -10.11
C ASN A 152 13.58 -16.31 -9.69
N ASP A 153 12.57 -17.17 -9.53
CA ASP A 153 11.26 -16.72 -9.04
C ASP A 153 11.41 -16.04 -7.67
N GLY A 154 10.79 -14.88 -7.53
CA GLY A 154 10.78 -14.04 -6.34
C GLY A 154 9.62 -14.35 -5.39
N GLY A 155 9.40 -13.44 -4.45
CA GLY A 155 8.30 -13.52 -3.49
C GLY A 155 6.99 -12.98 -4.07
N VAL A 156 5.87 -13.38 -3.45
CA VAL A 156 4.52 -12.93 -3.82
C VAL A 156 4.45 -11.40 -3.91
N GLY A 157 3.89 -10.90 -5.02
CA GLY A 157 3.68 -9.47 -5.26
C GLY A 157 4.95 -8.67 -5.58
N ARG A 158 6.09 -9.33 -5.82
CA ARG A 158 7.38 -8.72 -6.17
C ARG A 158 7.80 -9.11 -7.59
N GLY A 159 8.86 -8.48 -8.09
CA GLY A 159 9.53 -8.94 -9.31
C GLY A 159 10.34 -10.21 -9.06
N CYS A 160 11.02 -10.69 -10.09
CA CYS A 160 11.95 -11.83 -9.97
C CYS A 160 13.05 -11.53 -8.95
N ALA A 161 13.61 -12.58 -8.35
CA ALA A 161 14.74 -12.50 -7.45
C ALA A 161 15.93 -11.82 -8.13
N ASN A 162 16.78 -11.16 -7.34
CA ASN A 162 18.01 -10.53 -7.83
C ASN A 162 19.23 -11.03 -7.04
N SER A 163 20.43 -10.55 -7.42
CA SER A 163 21.69 -11.05 -6.88
C SER A 163 21.88 -10.85 -5.36
N ALA A 164 21.07 -10.00 -4.72
CA ALA A 164 21.11 -9.77 -3.27
C ALA A 164 19.82 -10.16 -2.54
N PHE A 165 18.68 -10.19 -3.23
CA PHE A 165 17.36 -10.40 -2.63
C PHE A 165 16.62 -11.53 -3.33
N ALA A 166 16.55 -12.69 -2.64
CA ALA A 166 15.83 -13.87 -3.12
C ALA A 166 14.32 -13.65 -3.29
N THR A 167 13.74 -12.65 -2.60
CA THR A 167 12.34 -12.29 -2.75
C THR A 167 12.08 -11.31 -3.90
N GLY A 168 13.12 -10.76 -4.52
CA GLY A 168 12.99 -9.77 -5.59
C GLY A 168 12.58 -8.37 -5.11
N ALA A 169 12.59 -7.43 -6.06
CA ALA A 169 12.29 -6.03 -5.79
C ALA A 169 10.78 -5.75 -5.83
N LEU A 170 10.30 -4.90 -4.91
CA LEU A 170 8.91 -4.47 -4.79
C LEU A 170 8.77 -3.03 -5.30
N LEU A 171 7.72 -2.77 -6.09
CA LEU A 171 7.19 -1.45 -6.37
C LEU A 171 5.81 -1.32 -5.74
N ALA A 172 5.65 -0.28 -4.93
CA ALA A 172 4.39 0.14 -4.33
C ALA A 172 4.09 1.59 -4.71
N SER A 173 2.85 2.03 -4.49
CA SER A 173 2.44 3.42 -4.66
C SER A 173 1.64 3.92 -3.46
N THR A 174 1.83 5.18 -3.11
CA THR A 174 1.04 5.90 -2.11
C THR A 174 0.48 7.19 -2.72
N GLY A 175 -0.39 7.89 -1.99
CA GLY A 175 -0.96 9.18 -2.43
C GLY A 175 -2.19 9.08 -3.33
N ALA A 176 -2.68 10.24 -3.77
CA ALA A 176 -3.91 10.39 -4.54
C ALA A 176 -3.63 10.65 -6.04
N PRO A 177 -4.11 9.81 -6.96
CA PRO A 177 -3.87 9.95 -8.41
C PRO A 177 -4.89 10.88 -9.06
N LEU A 178 -4.80 12.19 -8.76
CA LEU A 178 -5.68 13.23 -9.29
C LEU A 178 -4.92 14.12 -10.28
N VAL A 179 -5.42 14.28 -11.49
CA VAL A 179 -4.77 15.12 -12.49
C VAL A 179 -4.82 16.59 -12.02
N GLY A 180 -3.67 17.27 -12.04
CA GLY A 180 -3.55 18.66 -11.61
C GLY A 180 -3.24 18.85 -10.11
N ALA A 181 -3.40 17.83 -9.26
CA ALA A 181 -3.16 17.95 -7.82
C ALA A 181 -2.61 16.66 -7.17
N ASP A 182 -1.99 15.78 -7.95
CA ASP A 182 -1.60 14.47 -7.46
C ASP A 182 -0.55 14.52 -6.35
N THR A 183 -0.65 13.56 -5.45
CA THR A 183 0.33 13.31 -4.39
C THR A 183 0.97 11.94 -4.55
N VAL A 184 0.90 11.36 -5.75
CA VAL A 184 1.32 9.97 -5.98
C VAL A 184 2.83 9.86 -5.83
N GLN A 185 3.26 8.89 -5.02
CA GLN A 185 4.66 8.49 -4.96
C GLN A 185 4.80 7.00 -5.22
N LEU A 186 5.64 6.66 -6.20
CA LEU A 186 6.13 5.31 -6.47
C LEU A 186 7.32 5.02 -5.56
N GLN A 187 7.29 3.91 -4.85
CA GLN A 187 8.33 3.49 -3.91
C GLN A 187 8.84 2.11 -4.30
N ALA A 188 10.14 2.01 -4.60
CA ALA A 188 10.79 0.78 -4.97
C ALA A 188 11.75 0.34 -3.85
N SER A 189 11.75 -0.94 -3.48
CA SER A 189 12.60 -1.52 -2.43
C SER A 189 13.12 -2.91 -2.80
N GLY A 190 14.19 -3.36 -2.13
CA GLY A 190 14.83 -4.65 -2.43
C GLY A 190 15.59 -4.66 -3.76
N MET A 191 16.12 -3.51 -4.18
CA MET A 191 16.85 -3.36 -5.43
C MET A 191 18.37 -3.44 -5.23
N THR A 192 19.08 -3.89 -6.26
CA THR A 192 20.54 -3.83 -6.37
C THR A 192 21.00 -2.65 -7.23
N GLY A 193 22.32 -2.44 -7.28
CA GLY A 193 22.95 -1.41 -8.10
C GLY A 193 22.83 0.00 -7.54
N ALA A 194 23.46 0.96 -8.22
CA ALA A 194 23.53 2.36 -7.75
C ALA A 194 22.36 3.23 -8.24
N THR A 195 21.66 2.81 -9.31
CA THR A 195 20.61 3.61 -9.94
C THR A 195 19.45 2.76 -10.42
N CYS A 196 18.25 3.32 -10.35
CA CYS A 196 17.05 2.76 -10.92
C CYS A 196 16.33 3.80 -11.80
N VAL A 197 15.40 3.33 -12.62
CA VAL A 197 14.60 4.18 -13.49
C VAL A 197 13.14 3.79 -13.34
N PHE A 198 12.35 4.77 -12.93
CA PHE A 198 10.90 4.68 -12.91
C PHE A 198 10.38 5.04 -14.29
N PHE A 199 9.46 4.23 -14.80
CA PHE A 199 8.83 4.48 -16.09
C PHE A 199 7.36 4.11 -16.05
N GLN A 200 6.63 4.76 -16.94
CA GLN A 200 5.19 4.61 -17.14
C GLN A 200 4.93 4.08 -18.54
N GLY A 201 3.89 3.27 -18.72
CA GLY A 201 3.29 2.95 -20.01
C GLY A 201 1.80 3.26 -20.05
N SER A 202 1.26 3.43 -21.25
CA SER A 202 -0.17 3.61 -21.50
C SER A 202 -0.95 2.29 -21.56
N ALA A 203 -0.26 1.15 -21.60
CA ALA A 203 -0.86 -0.18 -21.68
C ALA A 203 -0.02 -1.20 -20.88
N GLN A 204 -0.59 -2.39 -20.68
CA GLN A 204 0.13 -3.56 -20.18
C GLN A 204 0.07 -4.72 -21.18
N GLN A 205 0.99 -5.66 -21.05
CA GLN A 205 1.04 -6.92 -21.80
C GLN A 205 1.26 -8.10 -20.85
N ALA A 206 1.14 -9.32 -21.38
CA ALA A 206 1.59 -10.51 -20.67
C ALA A 206 3.09 -10.37 -20.31
N PRO A 207 3.56 -10.95 -19.19
CA PRO A 207 4.94 -10.83 -18.79
C PRO A 207 5.88 -11.35 -19.89
N VAL A 208 6.85 -10.52 -20.27
CA VAL A 208 7.95 -10.92 -21.15
C VAL A 208 9.25 -10.91 -20.35
N ILE A 209 10.10 -11.90 -20.59
CA ILE A 209 11.43 -11.95 -20.00
C ILE A 209 12.24 -10.77 -20.53
N VAL A 210 12.80 -9.99 -19.62
CA VAL A 210 13.74 -8.92 -19.94
C VAL A 210 14.85 -8.91 -18.90
N ASP A 211 16.05 -9.27 -19.34
CA ASP A 211 17.21 -9.53 -18.48
C ASP A 211 16.85 -10.54 -17.36
N ASP A 212 17.16 -10.23 -16.09
CA ASP A 212 16.89 -11.10 -14.94
C ASP A 212 15.42 -11.11 -14.49
N GLY A 213 14.56 -10.32 -15.15
CA GLY A 213 13.23 -10.00 -14.67
C GLY A 213 12.13 -10.10 -15.72
N LEU A 214 10.93 -9.65 -15.34
CA LEU A 214 9.77 -9.59 -16.22
C LEU A 214 9.36 -8.15 -16.51
N GLY A 215 9.08 -7.85 -17.77
CA GLY A 215 8.50 -6.60 -18.23
C GLY A 215 7.04 -6.79 -18.64
N CYS A 216 6.16 -5.96 -18.13
CA CYS A 216 4.73 -6.00 -18.49
C CYS A 216 4.18 -4.64 -18.94
N VAL A 217 4.94 -3.56 -18.81
CA VAL A 217 4.54 -2.20 -19.22
C VAL A 217 4.81 -2.00 -20.71
N THR A 218 3.82 -1.53 -21.46
CA THR A 218 3.89 -1.33 -22.93
C THR A 218 3.11 -0.09 -23.38
N GLY A 219 2.92 0.06 -24.69
CA GLY A 219 2.28 1.21 -25.33
C GLY A 219 3.23 2.39 -25.42
N THR A 220 2.73 3.60 -25.18
CA THR A 220 3.59 4.80 -25.08
C THR A 220 4.31 4.78 -23.75
N VAL A 221 5.61 4.50 -23.78
CA VAL A 221 6.46 4.44 -22.59
C VAL A 221 7.13 5.79 -22.33
N ILE A 222 6.93 6.33 -21.14
CA ILE A 222 7.57 7.56 -20.67
C ILE A 222 8.49 7.22 -19.50
N ARG A 223 9.78 7.57 -19.64
CA ARG A 223 10.71 7.58 -18.51
C ARG A 223 10.32 8.69 -17.55
N LEU A 224 9.97 8.37 -16.31
CA LEU A 224 9.62 9.38 -15.30
C LEU A 224 10.88 10.01 -14.72
N GLY A 225 11.83 9.19 -14.28
CA GLY A 225 13.09 9.68 -13.71
C GLY A 225 14.10 8.57 -13.51
N THR A 226 15.38 8.96 -13.49
CA THR A 226 16.49 8.11 -13.08
C THR A 226 16.90 8.53 -11.68
N LYS A 227 16.93 7.60 -10.73
CA LYS A 227 17.13 7.88 -9.30
C LYS A 227 18.24 7.02 -8.72
N ALA A 228 18.91 7.56 -7.71
CA ALA A 228 19.90 6.82 -6.94
C ALA A 228 19.19 5.78 -6.08
N VAL A 229 19.75 4.57 -6.02
CA VAL A 229 19.32 3.53 -5.08
C VAL A 229 20.16 3.70 -3.82
N VAL A 230 19.51 4.02 -2.72
CA VAL A 230 20.13 4.21 -1.40
C VAL A 230 19.49 3.23 -0.44
N SER A 231 20.30 2.49 0.30
CA SER A 231 19.81 1.43 1.20
C SER A 231 18.85 0.47 0.50
N ASN A 232 19.18 0.09 -0.76
CA ASN A 232 18.40 -0.81 -1.60
C ASN A 232 16.96 -0.33 -1.93
N ALA A 233 16.71 0.97 -1.79
CA ALA A 233 15.41 1.58 -2.07
C ALA A 233 15.55 2.90 -2.85
N SER A 234 14.46 3.32 -3.46
CA SER A 234 14.31 4.63 -4.10
C SER A 234 12.83 4.99 -4.24
N ALA A 235 12.54 6.27 -4.52
CA ALA A 235 11.18 6.73 -4.81
C ALA A 235 11.15 7.71 -5.98
N PHE A 236 9.96 7.89 -6.57
CA PHE A 236 9.65 8.97 -7.51
C PHE A 236 8.19 9.41 -7.32
N PRO A 237 7.88 10.71 -7.22
CA PRO A 237 8.80 11.84 -7.23
C PRO A 237 9.50 12.01 -5.87
N GLN A 238 10.65 12.67 -5.90
CA GLN A 238 11.40 13.21 -4.76
C GLN A 238 11.34 14.74 -4.78
N SER A 239 11.88 15.39 -3.75
CA SER A 239 11.98 16.85 -3.74
C SER A 239 12.71 17.37 -4.99
N GLY A 240 12.09 18.34 -5.68
CA GLY A 240 12.58 18.90 -6.94
C GLY A 240 12.11 18.18 -8.20
N ASP A 241 11.49 17.00 -8.10
CA ASP A 241 10.87 16.36 -9.26
C ASP A 241 9.50 16.96 -9.58
N PRO A 242 9.09 16.96 -10.86
CA PRO A 242 7.69 17.16 -11.22
C PRO A 242 6.81 16.03 -10.68
N LEU A 243 5.57 16.37 -10.33
CA LEU A 243 4.53 15.42 -9.96
C LEU A 243 4.28 14.41 -11.10
N ILE A 244 3.76 13.22 -10.77
CA ILE A 244 3.63 12.14 -11.76
C ILE A 244 2.63 12.53 -12.85
N HIS A 245 1.54 13.25 -12.53
CA HIS A 245 0.57 13.67 -13.54
C HIS A 245 1.23 14.56 -14.61
N THR A 246 2.09 15.48 -14.18
CA THR A 246 2.83 16.40 -15.05
C THR A 246 3.91 15.65 -15.82
N ARG A 247 4.73 14.84 -15.13
CA ARG A 247 5.88 14.16 -15.74
C ARG A 247 5.47 13.07 -16.73
N GLY A 248 4.41 12.34 -16.39
CA GLY A 248 3.85 11.24 -17.14
C GLY A 248 2.81 11.66 -18.17
N SER A 249 2.59 12.96 -18.35
CA SER A 249 1.63 13.53 -19.31
C SER A 249 0.25 12.86 -19.21
N ILE A 250 -0.30 12.81 -18.00
CA ILE A 250 -1.62 12.20 -17.78
C ILE A 250 -2.69 13.13 -18.39
N PRO A 251 -3.61 12.60 -19.22
CA PRO A 251 -4.69 13.40 -19.78
C PRO A 251 -5.54 14.03 -18.69
N THR A 252 -6.02 15.27 -18.90
CA THR A 252 -6.85 16.00 -17.94
C THR A 252 -8.16 15.29 -17.58
N ALA A 253 -8.66 14.43 -18.46
CA ALA A 253 -9.84 13.59 -18.19
C ALA A 253 -9.53 12.35 -17.31
N GLY A 254 -8.29 12.18 -16.85
CA GLY A 254 -7.81 10.96 -16.22
C GLY A 254 -7.38 9.88 -17.23
N ALA A 255 -6.78 8.81 -16.74
CA ALA A 255 -6.35 7.65 -17.53
C ALA A 255 -5.91 6.49 -16.64
N THR A 256 -5.90 5.28 -17.18
CA THR A 256 -5.14 4.19 -16.57
C THR A 256 -3.69 4.22 -17.06
N ARG A 257 -2.74 4.06 -16.13
CA ARG A 257 -1.30 3.99 -16.40
C ARG A 257 -0.65 2.86 -15.62
N TYR A 258 0.45 2.38 -16.16
CA TYR A 258 1.17 1.21 -15.66
C TYR A 258 2.62 1.59 -15.38
N TYR A 259 3.13 1.24 -14.21
CA TYR A 259 4.44 1.65 -13.74
C TYR A 259 5.28 0.43 -13.38
N GLN A 260 6.55 0.48 -13.74
CA GLN A 260 7.57 -0.45 -13.27
C GLN A 260 8.86 0.33 -12.98
N CYS A 261 9.73 -0.26 -12.16
CA CYS A 261 11.06 0.26 -11.92
C CYS A 261 12.08 -0.75 -12.43
N PHE A 262 13.00 -0.31 -13.31
CA PHE A 262 14.17 -1.10 -13.68
C PHE A 262 15.37 -0.64 -12.86
N TYR A 263 16.22 -1.57 -12.44
CA TYR A 263 17.45 -1.29 -11.70
C TYR A 263 18.61 -2.16 -12.20
N ARG A 264 19.83 -1.77 -11.86
CA ARG A 264 21.05 -2.50 -12.27
C ARG A 264 21.24 -3.74 -11.39
N ASN A 265 21.50 -4.89 -12.00
CA ASN A 265 21.76 -6.16 -11.33
C ASN A 265 22.91 -6.94 -12.00
N ALA A 266 23.98 -6.27 -12.42
CA ALA A 266 25.12 -6.94 -13.03
C ALA A 266 25.88 -7.78 -11.99
N ALA A 267 25.73 -9.11 -12.07
CA ALA A 267 26.39 -10.04 -11.17
C ALA A 267 26.80 -11.31 -11.92
N ALA A 268 28.10 -11.59 -11.96
CA ALA A 268 28.65 -12.74 -12.71
C ALA A 268 28.12 -14.10 -12.23
N ALA A 269 27.71 -14.20 -10.96
CA ALA A 269 27.17 -15.40 -10.34
C ALA A 269 25.63 -15.49 -10.37
N PHE A 270 24.93 -14.52 -10.97
CA PHE A 270 23.48 -14.47 -10.97
C PHE A 270 22.94 -14.18 -12.38
N CYS A 271 22.36 -15.21 -13.00
CA CYS A 271 21.72 -15.14 -14.32
C CYS A 271 22.52 -14.40 -15.43
N PRO A 272 23.84 -14.67 -15.61
CA PRO A 272 24.60 -14.04 -16.68
C PRO A 272 24.04 -14.43 -18.07
N PRO A 273 24.09 -13.53 -19.07
CA PRO A 273 24.83 -12.26 -19.11
C PRO A 273 23.98 -11.03 -18.71
N ALA A 274 22.82 -11.22 -18.11
CA ALA A 274 21.92 -10.11 -17.78
C ALA A 274 22.54 -9.15 -16.75
N THR A 275 22.17 -7.88 -16.87
CA THR A 275 22.76 -6.78 -16.08
C THR A 275 21.71 -5.90 -15.40
N SER A 276 20.44 -6.27 -15.52
CA SER A 276 19.32 -5.50 -15.02
C SER A 276 18.18 -6.41 -14.57
N ASN A 277 17.37 -5.89 -13.67
CA ASN A 277 16.17 -6.57 -13.21
C ASN A 277 15.05 -5.53 -13.02
N ARG A 278 13.82 -6.00 -12.81
CA ARG A 278 12.60 -5.19 -12.70
C ARG A 278 11.84 -5.54 -11.43
N THR A 279 11.15 -4.56 -10.89
CA THR A 279 10.13 -4.77 -9.85
C THR A 279 8.89 -5.43 -10.45
N ASN A 280 7.94 -5.83 -9.60
CA ASN A 280 6.55 -5.94 -10.03
C ASN A 280 6.05 -4.61 -10.61
N GLY A 281 4.89 -4.66 -11.24
CA GLY A 281 4.20 -3.49 -11.74
C GLY A 281 3.16 -2.94 -10.77
N VAL A 282 2.87 -1.65 -10.91
CA VAL A 282 1.71 -0.99 -10.29
C VAL A 282 0.85 -0.38 -11.41
N ARG A 283 -0.42 -0.74 -11.48
CA ARG A 283 -1.43 -0.07 -12.32
C ARG A 283 -2.07 1.03 -11.49
N ILE A 284 -2.15 2.26 -11.98
CA ILE A 284 -2.85 3.37 -11.35
C ILE A 284 -3.95 3.89 -12.29
N ILE A 285 -5.17 4.00 -11.78
CA ILE A 285 -6.28 4.70 -12.41
C ILE A 285 -6.29 6.14 -11.90
N TRP A 286 -6.09 7.09 -12.82
CA TRP A 286 -6.06 8.52 -12.55
C TRP A 286 -7.45 9.13 -12.68
N GLY A 287 -7.88 9.87 -11.66
CA GLY A 287 -9.05 10.72 -11.70
C GLY A 287 -8.75 12.08 -12.33
N ALA A 288 -9.76 12.70 -12.94
CA ALA A 288 -9.71 14.09 -13.39
C ALA A 288 -9.66 15.06 -12.20
#